data_AF-C6JWH4-F1
#
_entry.id   AF-C6JWH4-F1
#
_cell.length_a   1.000
_cell.length_b   1.000
_cell.length_c   1.000
_cell.angle_alpha   90.00
_cell.angle_beta   90.00
_cell.angle_gamma   90.00
#
_symmetry.space_group_name_H-M   'P 1'
#
loop_
_entity.id
_entity.type
_entity.pdbx_description
1 polymer ?
#
loop_
_entity_poly.entity_id
_entity_poly.type
_entity_poly.pdbx_seq_one_letter_code
_entity_poly.pdbx_strand_id
1 'polypeptide(L)' 'LTIYIILTTTAFLLLNLNSSTTTLLLSRTWNKMTWLTPLIPSTLLSLGGLPPLTGFLPKWAIIEEFTKNNSLIIP' A
#
# COMPACT_ATOMS: atom_id res chain seq x y z
N LEU A 1 -13.12 1.16 3.42
CA LEU A 1 -13.25 0.22 2.27
C LEU A 1 -12.74 0.83 0.96
N THR A 2 -13.25 2.00 0.54
CA THR A 2 -12.88 2.66 -0.72
C THR A 2 -11.37 2.84 -0.91
N ILE A 3 -10.66 3.31 0.13
CA ILE A 3 -9.20 3.48 0.13
C ILE A 3 -8.49 2.15 -0.18
N TYR A 4 -8.95 1.04 0.40
CA TYR A 4 -8.35 -0.27 0.17
C TYR A 4 -8.58 -0.78 -1.26
N ILE A 5 -9.77 -0.55 -1.83
CA ILE A 5 -10.07 -0.89 -3.23
C ILE A 5 -9.17 -0.10 -4.18
N ILE A 6 -8.95 1.19 -3.92
CA ILE A 6 -8.08 2.04 -4.75
C ILE A 6 -6.62 1.58 -4.63
N LEU A 7 -6.13 1.28 -3.42
CA LEU A 7 -4.74 0.83 -3.22
C LEU A 7 -4.47 -0.56 -3.82
N THR A 8 -5.42 -1.48 -3.73
CA THR A 8 -5.27 -2.82 -4.34
C THR A 8 -5.33 -2.75 -5.86
N THR A 9 -6.26 -2.00 -6.44
CA THR A 9 -6.34 -1.82 -7.90
C THR A 9 -5.08 -1.15 -8.47
N THR A 10 -4.53 -0.14 -7.80
CA THR A 10 -3.27 0.50 -8.21
C THR A 10 -2.07 -0.44 -8.13
N ALA A 11 -1.98 -1.28 -7.09
CA ALA A 11 -0.94 -2.30 -6.99
C ALA A 11 -1.03 -3.35 -8.11
N PHE A 12 -2.23 -3.86 -8.41
CA PHE A 12 -2.43 -4.78 -9.53
C PHE A 12 -2.14 -4.13 -10.89
N LEU A 13 -2.49 -2.85 -11.07
CA LEU A 13 -2.19 -2.12 -12.29
C LEU A 13 -0.66 -2.03 -12.51
N LEU A 14 0.11 -1.74 -11.46
CA LEU A 14 1.57 -1.68 -11.52
C LEU A 14 2.21 -3.02 -11.88
N LEU A 15 1.69 -4.13 -11.35
CA LEU A 15 2.15 -5.48 -11.68
C LEU A 15 1.83 -5.83 -13.14
N ASN A 16 0.64 -5.46 -13.61
CA ASN A 16 0.22 -5.72 -14.98
C ASN A 16 1.05 -4.90 -16.00
N LEU A 17 1.31 -3.62 -15.71
CA LEU A 17 2.15 -2.76 -16.55
C LEU A 17 3.58 -3.30 -16.70
N ASN A 18 4.11 -3.93 -15.65
CA ASN A 18 5.44 -4.53 -15.68
C ASN A 18 5.45 -6.00 -16.14
N SER A 19 4.28 -6.63 -16.36
CA SER A 19 4.13 -8.05 -16.69
C SER A 19 4.91 -8.99 -15.75
N SER A 20 5.07 -8.59 -14.49
CA SER A 20 5.93 -9.30 -13.53
C SER A 20 5.11 -10.18 -12.60
N THR A 21 5.28 -11.50 -12.69
CA THR A 21 4.62 -12.48 -11.81
C THR A 21 5.50 -12.92 -10.64
N THR A 22 6.82 -12.72 -10.74
CA THR A 22 7.78 -13.10 -9.70
C THR A 22 8.57 -11.89 -9.22
N THR A 23 9.08 -11.96 -7.99
CA THR A 23 9.91 -10.91 -7.38
C THR A 23 11.19 -10.65 -8.16
N LEU A 24 11.77 -11.69 -8.78
CA LEU A 24 12.97 -11.57 -9.62
C LEU A 24 12.70 -10.85 -10.95
N LEU A 25 11.49 -11.00 -11.51
CA LEU A 25 11.08 -10.20 -12.66
C LEU A 25 10.79 -8.75 -12.26
N LEU A 26 10.23 -8.54 -11.08
CA LEU A 26 9.97 -7.20 -10.54
C LEU A 26 11.28 -6.42 -10.29
N SER A 27 12.37 -7.07 -9.83
CA SER A 27 13.66 -6.38 -9.62
C SER A 27 14.33 -5.89 -10.91
N ARG A 28 14.03 -6.54 -12.05
CA ARG A 28 14.53 -6.14 -13.37
C ARG A 28 13.83 -4.90 -13.94
N THR A 29 12.73 -4.44 -13.32
CA THR A 29 11.99 -3.25 -13.78
C THR A 29 12.82 -1.98 -13.78
N TRP A 30 13.81 -1.88 -12.87
CA TRP A 30 14.76 -0.76 -12.83
C TRP A 30 15.46 -0.52 -14.16
N ASN A 31 15.83 -1.58 -14.88
CA ASN A 31 16.57 -1.46 -16.13
C ASN A 31 15.65 -1.20 -17.34
N LYS A 32 14.39 -1.63 -17.29
CA LYS A 32 13.45 -1.54 -18.41
C LYS A 32 12.62 -0.25 -18.38
N MET A 33 12.20 0.19 -17.18
CA MET A 33 11.29 1.31 -16.98
C MET A 33 11.63 2.05 -15.68
N THR A 34 12.65 2.89 -15.71
CA THR A 34 13.15 3.67 -14.57
C THR A 34 12.10 4.60 -13.94
N TRP A 35 11.12 5.04 -14.71
CA TRP A 35 10.02 5.87 -14.21
C TRP A 35 9.05 5.11 -13.29
N LEU A 36 8.82 3.82 -13.53
CA LEU A 36 7.91 3.00 -12.72
C LEU A 36 8.55 2.54 -11.41
N THR A 37 9.89 2.51 -11.33
CA THR A 37 10.61 2.04 -10.15
C THR A 37 10.32 2.78 -8.84
N PRO A 38 10.20 4.12 -8.77
CA PRO A 38 9.81 4.79 -7.53
C PRO A 38 8.32 4.61 -7.15
N LEU A 39 7.45 4.24 -8.10
CA LEU A 39 6.00 4.06 -7.86
C LEU A 39 5.67 2.71 -7.19
N ILE A 40 6.45 1.67 -7.45
CA ILE A 40 6.28 0.35 -6.84
C ILE A 40 6.47 0.39 -5.31
N PRO A 41 7.58 0.89 -4.75
CA PRO A 41 7.76 0.95 -3.31
C PRO A 41 6.78 1.92 -2.64
N SER A 42 6.42 3.05 -3.26
CA SER A 42 5.47 4.00 -2.65
C SER A 42 4.06 3.42 -2.49
N THR A 43 3.59 2.63 -3.46
CA THR A 43 2.31 1.90 -3.34
C THR A 43 2.36 0.79 -2.29
N LEU A 44 3.45 0.04 -2.23
CA LEU A 44 3.66 -1.00 -1.19
C LEU A 44 3.76 -0.40 0.22
N LEU A 45 4.47 0.72 0.39
CA LEU A 45 4.56 1.45 1.66
C LEU A 45 3.18 1.99 2.09
N SER A 46 2.35 2.42 1.13
CA SER A 46 0.98 2.87 1.42
C SER A 46 0.10 1.72 1.92
N LEU A 47 0.20 0.53 1.31
CA LEU A 47 -0.47 -0.69 1.80
C LEU A 47 0.04 -1.11 3.20
N GLY A 48 1.33 -0.92 3.48
CA GLY A 48 1.91 -1.11 4.82
C GLY A 48 1.32 -0.16 5.87
N GLY A 49 0.82 1.00 5.45
CA GLY A 49 0.21 2.01 6.32
C GLY A 49 1.25 2.78 7.13
N LEU A 50 2.34 3.21 6.49
CA LEU A 50 3.33 4.08 7.14
C LEU A 50 2.83 5.54 7.24
N PRO A 51 3.24 6.29 8.29
CA PRO A 51 2.83 7.67 8.53
C PRO A 51 3.62 8.66 7.65
N PRO A 52 3.34 8.68 6.34
CA PRO A 52 2.72 9.82 5.65
C PRO A 52 1.74 9.38 4.53
N LEU A 53 1.52 8.07 4.43
CA LEU A 53 0.75 7.29 3.46
C LEU A 53 -0.77 7.54 3.52
N THR A 54 -1.49 7.53 2.40
CA THR A 54 -2.97 7.51 2.41
C THR A 54 -3.54 6.23 3.03
N GLY A 55 -2.80 5.12 2.98
CA GLY A 55 -3.18 3.87 3.66
C GLY A 55 -3.04 3.90 5.19
N PHE A 56 -2.43 4.94 5.78
CA PHE A 56 -2.41 5.13 7.23
C PHE A 56 -3.75 5.63 7.78
N LEU A 57 -4.42 6.53 7.05
CA LEU A 57 -5.69 7.15 7.44
C LEU A 57 -6.76 6.16 7.93
N PRO A 58 -7.09 5.06 7.21
CA PRO A 58 -8.11 4.13 7.68
C PRO A 58 -7.69 3.40 8.97
N LYS A 59 -6.40 3.04 9.12
CA LYS A 59 -5.91 2.40 10.36
C LYS A 59 -6.00 3.36 11.53
N TRP A 60 -5.63 4.62 11.31
CA TRP A 60 -5.66 5.64 12.34
C TRP A 60 -7.09 5.97 12.78
N ALA A 61 -8.02 6.12 11.83
CA ALA A 61 -9.44 6.33 12.14
C ALA A 61 -10.03 5.17 12.97
N ILE A 62 -9.66 3.92 12.64
CA ILE A 62 -10.07 2.75 13.42
C ILE A 62 -9.53 2.83 14.86
N ILE A 63 -8.26 3.20 15.03
CA ILE A 63 -7.65 3.37 16.37
C ILE A 63 -8.37 4.49 17.14
N GLU A 64 -8.71 5.60 16.48
CA GLU A 64 -9.43 6.71 17.11
C GLU A 64 -10.85 6.31 17.55
N GLU A 65 -11.58 5.51 16.76
CA GLU A 65 -12.89 5.00 17.16
C GLU A 65 -12.78 4.00 18.33
N PHE A 66 -11.75 3.15 18.35
CA PHE A 66 -11.50 2.23 19.45
C PHE A 66 -11.16 2.96 20.77
N THR A 67 -10.36 4.04 20.71
CA THR A 67 -10.05 4.82 21.92
C THR A 67 -11.27 5.57 22.45
N LYS A 68 -12.14 6.08 21.58
CA LYS A 68 -13.40 6.76 21.96
C LYS A 68 -14.42 5.83 22.59
N ASN A 69 -14.50 4.58 22.15
CA ASN A 69 -15.48 3.62 22.64
C ASN A 69 -15.03 2.90 23.93
N ASN A 70 -13.92 3.30 24.56
CA ASN A 70 -13.31 2.65 25.72
C ASN A 70 -13.11 1.13 25.57
N SER A 71 -13.18 0.59 24.35
CA SER A 71 -12.90 -0.80 24.00
C SER A 71 -11.42 -1.01 23.72
N LEU A 72 -10.58 -0.28 24.47
CA LEU A 72 -9.18 -0.60 24.67
C LEU A 72 -9.12 -1.85 25.56
N ILE A 73 -9.52 -3.00 25.02
CA ILE A 73 -9.05 -4.30 25.53
C ILE A 73 -7.61 -4.41 25.04
N ILE A 74 -6.76 -3.75 25.79
CA ILE A 74 -5.31 -3.92 25.80
C ILE A 74 -5.07 -5.29 26.44
N PRO A 75 -4.34 -6.24 25.82
CA PRO A 75 -3.38 -7.01 26.60
C PRO A 75 -2.21 -6.12 27.01
#